data_AF-A0AAC9HTE6-F1
#
_entry.id   AF-A0AAC9HTE6-F1
#
_cell.length_a   1.000
_cell.length_b   1.000
_cell.length_c   1.000
_cell.angle_alpha   90.00
_cell.angle_beta   90.00
_cell.angle_gamma   90.00
#
_symmetry.space_group_name_H-M   'P 1'
#
loop_
_entity.id
_entity.type
_entity.pdbx_description
1 polymer ?
#
loop_
_entity_poly.entity_id
_entity_poly.type
_entity_poly.pdbx_seq_one_letter_code
_entity_poly.pdbx_strand_id
1 'polypeptide(L)'
;MSVTDVVAQLRRAHALLTEARRAAAQAEAAITDGATVFATATTGSTQPEVSQINRLAARSGQDVRAARDLFTQTQDLINGYCHEIAGHGIGSEPAPLVALTATDTVSGPTPATTLARHTDQHPDPAIRYAEQIAELRRNGTKVSPERIVFMQRLRTGRIVWLEHGGRWAGLAHILAGTKREEFESCGTAGERVPDLISAALDRGRLVGYIGEDRPVYEVEIDGDTRRVAITVSDNGYIVGAHPMSLDKVLRPHKERNER
;
A
#
# COMPACT_ATOMS: atom_id res chain seq x y z
N MET A 1 -9.68 -3.88 23.12
CA MET A 1 -9.47 -5.26 22.64
C MET A 1 -8.49 -5.91 23.61
N SER A 2 -8.83 -7.06 24.22
CA SER A 2 -7.95 -7.70 25.20
C SER A 2 -6.81 -8.47 24.52
N VAL A 3 -5.72 -8.75 25.24
CA VAL A 3 -4.62 -9.60 24.74
C VAL A 3 -5.14 -10.97 24.30
N THR A 4 -6.11 -11.52 25.03
CA THR A 4 -6.77 -12.79 24.69
C THR A 4 -7.51 -12.73 23.37
N ASP A 5 -8.18 -11.61 23.07
CA ASP A 5 -8.89 -11.43 21.78
C ASP A 5 -7.90 -11.39 20.60
N VAL A 6 -6.76 -10.71 20.78
CA VAL A 6 -5.69 -10.62 19.79
C VAL A 6 -5.09 -12.00 19.51
N VAL A 7 -4.76 -12.76 20.56
CA VAL A 7 -4.22 -14.12 20.42
C VAL A 7 -5.22 -15.05 19.74
N ALA A 8 -6.52 -14.96 20.08
CA ALA A 8 -7.56 -15.75 19.43
C ALA A 8 -7.70 -15.40 17.94
N GLN A 9 -7.58 -14.13 17.57
CA GLN A 9 -7.60 -13.69 16.18
C GLN A 9 -6.37 -14.18 15.40
N LEU A 10 -5.18 -14.14 16.01
CA LEU A 10 -3.95 -14.67 15.40
C LEU A 10 -4.03 -16.18 15.18
N ARG A 11 -4.60 -16.94 16.12
CA ARG A 11 -4.86 -18.38 15.95
C ARG A 11 -5.80 -18.66 14.77
N ARG A 12 -6.89 -17.88 14.64
CA ARG A 12 -7.81 -17.98 13.50
C ARG A 12 -7.10 -17.68 12.18
N ALA A 13 -6.30 -16.62 12.13
CA ALA A 13 -5.52 -16.26 10.95
C ALA A 13 -4.53 -17.37 10.56
N HIS A 14 -3.83 -17.96 11.53
CA HIS A 14 -2.91 -19.08 11.31
C HIS A 14 -3.61 -20.33 10.71
N ALA A 15 -4.78 -20.67 11.22
CA ALA A 15 -5.58 -21.78 10.69
C ALA A 15 -5.99 -21.55 9.22
N LEU A 16 -6.48 -20.35 8.90
CA LEU A 16 -6.85 -19.98 7.52
C LEU A 16 -5.64 -20.00 6.58
N LEU A 17 -4.48 -19.53 7.04
CA LEU A 17 -3.24 -19.59 6.27
C LEU A 17 -2.79 -21.04 6.01
N THR A 18 -3.00 -21.95 6.97
CA THR A 18 -2.72 -23.38 6.79
C THR A 18 -3.57 -23.96 5.66
N GLU A 19 -4.86 -23.65 5.65
CA GLU A 19 -5.79 -24.09 4.61
C GLU A 19 -5.42 -23.52 3.24
N ALA A 20 -5.17 -22.20 3.17
CA ALA A 20 -4.77 -21.52 1.95
C ALA A 20 -3.46 -22.08 1.38
N ARG A 21 -2.48 -22.37 2.24
CA ARG A 21 -1.21 -23.00 1.85
C ARG A 21 -1.40 -24.39 1.26
N ARG A 22 -2.29 -25.20 1.85
CA ARG A 22 -2.63 -26.53 1.32
C ARG A 22 -3.32 -26.43 -0.04
N ALA A 23 -4.29 -25.53 -0.18
CA ALA A 23 -4.98 -25.29 -1.44
C ALA A 23 -4.02 -24.81 -2.54
N ALA A 24 -3.10 -23.88 -2.21
CA ALA A 24 -2.09 -23.41 -3.14
C ALA A 24 -1.14 -24.54 -3.60
N ALA A 25 -0.71 -25.42 -2.68
CA ALA A 25 0.10 -26.58 -3.05
C ALA A 25 -0.64 -27.54 -4.00
N GLN A 26 -1.94 -27.77 -3.78
CA GLN A 26 -2.76 -28.58 -4.67
C GLN A 26 -2.93 -27.94 -6.05
N ALA A 27 -3.17 -26.63 -6.10
CA ALA A 27 -3.30 -25.89 -7.36
C ALA A 27 -1.98 -25.90 -8.15
N GLU A 28 -0.84 -25.70 -7.48
CA GLU A 28 0.49 -25.76 -8.10
C GLU A 28 0.75 -27.14 -8.75
N ALA A 29 0.45 -28.21 -8.00
CA ALA A 29 0.59 -29.58 -8.52
C ALA A 29 -0.30 -29.79 -9.74
N ALA A 30 -1.58 -29.41 -9.66
CA ALA A 30 -2.51 -29.54 -10.79
C ALA A 30 -2.05 -28.75 -12.03
N ILE A 31 -1.52 -27.53 -11.86
CA ILE A 31 -0.98 -26.72 -12.97
C ILE A 31 0.24 -27.40 -13.59
N THR A 32 1.14 -27.94 -12.76
CA THR A 32 2.39 -28.58 -13.21
C THR A 32 2.09 -29.89 -13.95
N ASP A 33 1.18 -30.70 -13.43
CA ASP A 33 0.74 -31.94 -14.05
C ASP A 33 0.03 -31.64 -15.38
N GLY A 34 -0.91 -30.69 -15.37
CA GLY A 34 -1.62 -30.25 -16.58
C GLY A 34 -0.68 -29.71 -17.66
N ALA A 35 0.31 -28.91 -17.27
CA ALA A 35 1.33 -28.39 -18.19
C ALA A 35 2.18 -29.53 -18.79
N THR A 36 2.54 -30.53 -17.99
CA THR A 36 3.29 -31.71 -18.45
C THR A 36 2.49 -32.52 -19.47
N VAL A 37 1.22 -32.80 -19.17
CA VAL A 37 0.32 -33.52 -20.09
C VAL A 37 0.13 -32.74 -21.39
N PHE A 38 -0.13 -31.43 -21.30
CA PHE A 38 -0.32 -30.57 -22.47
C PHE A 38 0.95 -30.50 -23.33
N ALA A 39 2.12 -30.30 -22.72
CA ALA A 39 3.40 -30.27 -23.44
C ALA A 39 3.69 -31.59 -24.15
N THR A 40 3.40 -32.72 -23.51
CA THR A 40 3.56 -34.05 -24.12
C THR A 40 2.63 -34.23 -25.31
N ALA A 41 1.34 -33.88 -25.15
CA ALA A 41 0.33 -34.00 -26.19
C ALA A 41 0.56 -33.05 -27.39
N THR A 42 1.30 -31.96 -27.18
CA THR A 42 1.57 -30.94 -28.21
C THR A 42 3.00 -30.99 -28.75
N THR A 43 3.72 -32.08 -28.49
CA THR A 43 5.09 -32.30 -28.98
C THR A 43 5.16 -32.14 -30.50
N GLY A 44 6.03 -31.24 -30.98
CA GLY A 44 6.22 -30.96 -32.40
C GLY A 44 5.21 -29.97 -33.01
N SER A 45 4.27 -29.45 -32.23
CA SER A 45 3.35 -28.40 -32.70
C SER A 45 4.08 -27.07 -32.92
N THR A 46 3.81 -26.42 -34.05
CA THR A 46 4.32 -25.08 -34.40
C THR A 46 3.29 -23.97 -34.15
N GLN A 47 2.11 -24.32 -33.63
CA GLN A 47 1.05 -23.37 -33.34
C GLN A 47 1.49 -22.38 -32.24
N PRO A 48 1.33 -21.06 -32.43
CA PRO A 48 1.74 -20.06 -31.45
C PRO A 48 0.97 -20.20 -30.12
N GLU A 49 -0.27 -20.71 -30.16
CA GLU A 49 -1.11 -20.95 -29.00
C GLU A 49 -0.48 -21.96 -28.03
N VAL A 50 0.20 -23.00 -28.55
CA VAL A 50 0.88 -24.00 -27.71
C VAL A 50 1.99 -23.34 -26.89
N SER A 51 2.80 -22.51 -27.54
CA SER A 51 3.86 -21.74 -26.87
C SER A 51 3.30 -20.70 -25.89
N GLN A 52 2.14 -20.12 -26.19
CA GLN A 52 1.46 -19.19 -25.29
C GLN A 52 0.90 -19.91 -24.06
N ILE A 53 0.22 -21.05 -24.23
CA ILE A 53 -0.37 -21.85 -23.15
C ILE A 53 0.73 -22.36 -22.22
N ASN A 54 1.85 -22.88 -22.75
CA ASN A 54 2.97 -23.33 -21.93
C ASN A 54 3.58 -22.20 -21.09
N ARG A 55 3.74 -21.00 -21.67
CA ARG A 55 4.22 -19.83 -20.92
C ARG A 55 3.24 -19.40 -19.83
N LEU A 56 1.94 -19.38 -20.13
CA LEU A 56 0.92 -19.03 -19.15
C LEU A 56 0.87 -20.05 -18.00
N ALA A 57 0.90 -21.35 -18.29
CA ALA A 57 0.92 -22.39 -17.27
C ALA A 57 2.16 -22.29 -16.36
N ALA A 58 3.34 -22.05 -16.94
CA ALA A 58 4.57 -21.85 -16.17
C ALA A 58 4.46 -20.63 -15.23
N ARG A 59 3.95 -19.51 -15.73
CA ARG A 59 3.76 -18.29 -14.95
C ARG A 59 2.71 -18.49 -13.85
N SER A 60 1.57 -19.08 -14.16
CA SER A 60 0.54 -19.40 -13.15
C SER A 60 1.08 -20.30 -12.05
N GLY A 61 1.89 -21.31 -12.38
CA GLY A 61 2.53 -22.16 -11.38
C GLY A 61 3.52 -21.39 -10.48
N GLN A 62 4.29 -20.45 -11.05
CA GLN A 62 5.18 -19.57 -10.28
C GLN A 62 4.40 -18.65 -9.33
N ASP A 63 3.30 -18.05 -9.81
CA ASP A 63 2.47 -17.15 -9.00
C ASP A 63 1.83 -17.90 -7.82
N VAL A 64 1.33 -19.13 -8.04
CA VAL A 64 0.76 -19.98 -6.98
C VAL A 64 1.83 -20.41 -5.96
N ARG A 65 3.05 -20.74 -6.41
CA ARG A 65 4.19 -21.00 -5.51
C ARG A 65 4.51 -19.79 -4.64
N ALA A 66 4.63 -18.61 -5.25
CA ALA A 66 4.94 -17.38 -4.53
C ALA A 66 3.87 -17.08 -3.45
N ALA A 67 2.59 -17.27 -3.76
CA ALA A 67 1.50 -17.16 -2.79
C ALA A 67 1.66 -18.16 -1.63
N ARG A 68 2.01 -19.42 -1.92
CA ARG A 68 2.24 -20.45 -0.90
C ARG A 68 3.41 -20.09 0.02
N ASP A 69 4.51 -19.58 -0.53
CA ASP A 69 5.69 -19.20 0.23
C ASP A 69 5.39 -17.99 1.14
N LEU A 70 4.55 -17.06 0.68
CA LEU A 70 4.04 -15.95 1.50
C LEU A 70 3.17 -16.44 2.65
N PHE A 71 2.29 -17.43 2.42
CA PHE A 71 1.51 -18.02 3.52
C PHE A 71 2.41 -18.65 4.56
N THR A 72 3.43 -19.42 4.16
CA THR A 72 4.43 -20.01 5.07
C THR A 72 5.11 -18.93 5.91
N GLN A 73 5.65 -17.89 5.27
CA GLN A 73 6.32 -16.79 5.99
C GLN A 73 5.38 -16.08 6.97
N THR A 74 4.11 -15.89 6.61
CA THR A 74 3.11 -15.27 7.49
C THR A 74 2.83 -16.16 8.71
N GLN A 75 2.74 -17.48 8.51
CA GLN A 75 2.57 -18.44 9.61
C GLN A 75 3.78 -18.43 10.56
N ASP A 76 5.00 -18.35 10.02
CA ASP A 76 6.22 -18.30 10.82
C ASP A 76 6.27 -17.03 11.69
N LEU A 77 5.86 -15.89 11.14
CA LEU A 77 5.76 -14.63 11.90
C LEU A 77 4.71 -14.70 13.02
N ILE A 78 3.53 -15.25 12.73
CA ILE A 78 2.48 -15.43 13.75
C ILE A 78 2.97 -16.37 14.85
N ASN A 79 3.64 -17.46 14.48
CA ASN A 79 4.23 -18.41 15.43
C ASN A 79 5.29 -17.75 16.31
N GLY A 80 6.21 -16.98 15.70
CA GLY A 80 7.26 -16.25 16.41
C GLY A 80 6.70 -15.24 17.43
N TYR A 81 5.74 -14.42 16.99
CA TYR A 81 5.08 -13.45 17.87
C TYR A 81 4.36 -14.13 19.05
N CYS A 82 3.64 -15.23 18.80
CA CYS A 82 2.99 -15.98 19.87
C CYS A 82 4.00 -16.62 20.83
N HIS A 83 5.17 -17.05 20.34
CA HIS A 83 6.23 -17.58 21.20
C HIS A 83 6.83 -16.51 22.12
N GLU A 84 7.11 -15.30 21.59
CA GLU A 84 7.72 -14.19 22.33
C GLU A 84 6.81 -13.61 23.42
N ILE A 85 5.50 -13.55 23.17
CA ILE A 85 4.55 -12.88 24.08
C ILE A 85 3.83 -13.86 25.01
N ALA A 86 3.53 -15.07 24.55
CA ALA A 86 2.79 -16.05 25.33
C ALA A 86 3.67 -17.11 25.99
N GLY A 87 4.99 -17.13 25.72
CA GLY A 87 5.93 -18.13 26.26
C GLY A 87 5.70 -19.56 25.74
N HIS A 88 4.75 -19.76 24.83
CA HIS A 88 4.46 -21.04 24.19
C HIS A 88 3.88 -20.84 22.79
N GLY A 89 4.32 -21.67 21.84
CA GLY A 89 3.80 -21.65 20.46
C GLY A 89 2.30 -21.97 20.41
N ILE A 90 1.64 -21.68 19.28
CA ILE A 90 0.19 -21.87 19.09
C ILE A 90 -0.29 -23.32 19.32
N GLY A 91 0.62 -24.28 19.48
CA GLY A 91 0.32 -25.71 19.73
C GLY A 91 0.27 -26.18 21.18
N SER A 92 0.48 -25.33 22.20
CA SER A 92 0.44 -25.77 23.60
C SER A 92 -0.80 -25.23 24.31
N GLU A 93 -1.63 -26.12 24.86
CA GLU A 93 -2.78 -25.73 25.69
C GLU A 93 -2.36 -24.95 26.94
N PRO A 94 -3.12 -23.93 27.37
CA PRO A 94 -2.77 -23.12 28.52
C PRO A 94 -3.14 -23.81 29.84
N ALA A 95 -2.15 -24.00 30.73
CA ALA A 95 -2.37 -24.26 32.15
C ALA A 95 -2.70 -22.93 32.90
N PRO A 96 -3.42 -22.97 34.04
CA PRO A 96 -4.17 -21.81 34.52
C PRO A 96 -3.32 -20.74 35.24
N LEU A 97 -3.76 -19.49 35.11
CA LEU A 97 -3.21 -18.27 35.71
C LEU A 97 -3.15 -18.32 37.24
N VAL A 98 -2.01 -17.89 37.81
CA VAL A 98 -1.92 -17.44 39.21
C VAL A 98 -1.74 -15.93 39.23
N ALA A 99 -2.67 -15.27 39.92
CA ALA A 99 -2.73 -13.84 40.16
C ALA A 99 -1.68 -13.38 41.18
N LEU A 100 -1.17 -12.16 41.03
CA LEU A 100 -0.47 -11.44 42.10
C LEU A 100 -0.87 -9.95 42.07
N THR A 101 -1.50 -9.54 43.17
CA THR A 101 -1.88 -8.19 43.58
C THR A 101 -0.84 -7.61 44.56
N ALA A 102 -0.56 -6.30 44.47
CA ALA A 102 -0.25 -5.34 45.57
C ALA A 102 0.37 -4.06 44.92
N THR A 103 -0.28 -2.90 44.87
CA THR A 103 -0.35 -1.79 45.87
C THR A 103 1.00 -1.31 46.43
N ASP A 104 1.40 -0.07 46.11
CA ASP A 104 1.68 0.93 47.17
C ASP A 104 1.67 2.39 46.66
N THR A 105 1.43 3.31 47.60
CA THR A 105 1.01 4.73 47.46
C THR A 105 2.11 5.69 47.95
N VAL A 106 2.38 6.83 47.27
CA VAL A 106 2.84 8.10 47.91
C VAL A 106 2.44 9.34 47.07
N SER A 107 1.76 10.31 47.71
CA SER A 107 1.33 11.66 47.28
C SER A 107 2.50 12.70 47.27
N GLY A 108 2.67 13.64 46.33
CA GLY A 108 2.01 14.98 46.13
C GLY A 108 3.06 16.13 46.19
N PRO A 109 2.85 17.44 45.81
CA PRO A 109 1.70 18.12 45.19
C PRO A 109 2.01 19.04 43.93
N THR A 110 0.92 19.61 43.39
CA THR A 110 0.55 20.48 42.21
C THR A 110 1.27 21.83 41.95
N PRO A 111 0.84 22.70 40.99
CA PRO A 111 0.67 22.55 39.53
C PRO A 111 1.34 23.73 38.75
N ALA A 112 1.65 23.55 37.46
CA ALA A 112 1.93 24.69 36.57
C ALA A 112 1.18 24.50 35.24
N THR A 113 0.14 25.31 35.09
CA THR A 113 -0.59 25.56 33.85
C THR A 113 0.36 26.10 32.78
N THR A 114 0.58 25.32 31.73
CA THR A 114 0.94 25.87 30.41
C THR A 114 -0.06 25.35 29.39
N LEU A 115 -0.97 26.23 29.02
CA LEU A 115 -1.90 26.09 27.91
C LEU A 115 -1.12 26.28 26.59
N ALA A 116 -1.00 25.23 25.78
CA ALA A 116 -0.78 25.22 24.32
C ALA A 116 -0.41 23.78 23.93
N ARG A 117 -0.97 23.12 22.92
CA ARG A 117 -1.85 23.49 21.82
C ARG A 117 -2.26 22.14 21.21
N HIS A 118 -3.53 22.01 20.80
CA HIS A 118 -4.09 20.85 20.11
C HIS A 118 -3.09 20.17 19.14
N THR A 119 -2.63 18.95 19.45
CA THR A 119 -2.12 18.02 18.44
C THR A 119 -3.18 16.97 18.24
N ASP A 120 -4.00 17.20 17.22
CA ASP A 120 -5.02 16.30 16.75
C ASP A 120 -4.46 14.90 16.50
N GLN A 121 -5.29 13.95 16.91
CA GLN A 121 -5.12 12.52 16.86
C GLN A 121 -4.92 12.05 15.42
N HIS A 122 -3.67 11.85 15.02
CA HIS A 122 -3.37 11.01 13.87
C HIS A 122 -2.28 10.02 14.29
N PRO A 123 -2.53 8.71 14.25
CA PRO A 123 -1.50 7.73 14.60
C PRO A 123 -0.28 7.94 13.69
N ASP A 124 0.92 7.73 14.24
CA ASP A 124 2.20 7.73 13.54
C ASP A 124 2.01 7.10 12.13
N PRO A 125 2.46 7.74 11.04
CA PRO A 125 2.35 7.19 9.69
C PRO A 125 2.83 5.74 9.57
N ALA A 126 3.84 5.35 10.37
CA ALA A 126 4.31 3.96 10.43
C ALA A 126 3.25 2.98 10.95
N ILE A 127 2.42 3.42 11.90
CA ILE A 127 1.29 2.65 12.43
C ILE A 127 0.10 2.74 11.48
N ARG A 128 -0.23 3.95 11.00
CA ARG A 128 -1.38 4.21 10.13
C ARG A 128 -1.33 3.43 8.81
N TYR A 129 -0.15 3.32 8.22
CA TYR A 129 0.06 2.71 6.91
C TYR A 129 0.84 1.39 7.00
N ALA A 130 0.87 0.76 8.18
CA ALA A 130 1.72 -0.41 8.45
C ALA A 130 1.55 -1.53 7.40
N GLU A 131 0.31 -1.84 7.02
CA GLU A 131 0.00 -2.89 6.04
C GLU A 131 0.51 -2.55 4.64
N GLN A 132 0.25 -1.33 4.18
CA GLN A 132 0.67 -0.87 2.85
C GLN A 132 2.20 -0.72 2.77
N ILE A 133 2.84 -0.23 3.85
CA ILE A 133 4.31 -0.18 3.98
C ILE A 133 4.88 -1.59 3.90
N ALA A 134 4.30 -2.56 4.63
CA ALA A 134 4.74 -3.94 4.59
C ALA A 134 4.57 -4.57 3.20
N GLU A 135 3.47 -4.28 2.50
CA GLU A 135 3.25 -4.72 1.11
C GLU A 135 4.31 -4.16 0.15
N LEU A 136 4.57 -2.85 0.19
CA LEU A 136 5.59 -2.23 -0.64
C LEU A 136 6.98 -2.83 -0.36
N ARG A 137 7.34 -3.01 0.92
CA ARG A 137 8.63 -3.59 1.32
C ARG A 137 8.78 -5.05 0.89
N ARG A 138 7.70 -5.85 0.96
CA ARG A 138 7.70 -7.23 0.44
C ARG A 138 8.00 -7.29 -1.06
N ASN A 139 7.56 -6.28 -1.80
CA ASN A 139 7.83 -6.13 -3.24
C ASN A 139 9.19 -5.45 -3.54
N GLY A 140 10.09 -5.37 -2.55
CA GLY A 140 11.41 -4.74 -2.71
C GLY A 140 11.38 -3.21 -2.81
N THR A 141 10.22 -2.57 -2.58
CA THR A 141 10.10 -1.12 -2.65
C THR A 141 10.57 -0.49 -1.35
N LYS A 142 11.55 0.41 -1.46
CA LYS A 142 12.03 1.21 -0.34
C LYS A 142 10.97 2.26 0.03
N VAL A 143 10.53 2.23 1.29
CA VAL A 143 9.61 3.20 1.88
C VAL A 143 10.17 3.62 3.24
N SER A 144 10.12 4.93 3.51
CA SER A 144 10.52 5.56 4.77
C SER A 144 9.27 5.97 5.56
N PRO A 145 8.78 5.13 6.51
CA PRO A 145 7.54 5.36 7.25
C PRO A 145 7.47 6.74 7.89
N GLU A 146 8.56 7.17 8.50
CA GLU A 146 8.73 8.44 9.18
C GLU A 146 8.64 9.67 8.26
N ARG A 147 8.73 9.45 6.94
CA ARG A 147 8.67 10.51 5.92
C ARG A 147 7.34 10.54 5.19
N ILE A 148 6.43 9.60 5.46
CA ILE A 148 5.16 9.50 4.74
C ILE A 148 4.27 10.69 5.12
N VAL A 149 3.83 11.42 4.10
CA VAL A 149 2.80 12.45 4.20
C VAL A 149 1.43 11.77 4.12
N PHE A 150 1.21 10.96 3.08
CA PHE A 150 0.04 10.09 2.98
C PHE A 150 0.33 8.87 2.11
N MET A 151 -0.52 7.86 2.26
CA MET A 151 -0.54 6.67 1.42
C MET A 151 -1.98 6.21 1.20
N GLN A 152 -2.28 5.74 0.00
CA GLN A 152 -3.62 5.22 -0.33
C GLN A 152 -3.54 4.07 -1.33
N ARG A 153 -4.52 3.18 -1.26
CA ARG A 153 -4.75 2.17 -2.29
C ARG A 153 -5.78 2.71 -3.27
N LEU A 154 -5.41 2.78 -4.54
CA LEU A 154 -6.34 3.17 -5.61
C LEU A 154 -7.34 2.05 -5.87
N ARG A 155 -8.45 2.37 -6.56
CA ARG A 155 -9.47 1.39 -6.97
C ARG A 155 -8.91 0.25 -7.83
N THR A 156 -7.78 0.48 -8.49
CA THR A 156 -7.05 -0.54 -9.27
C THR A 156 -6.29 -1.55 -8.40
N GLY A 157 -6.27 -1.36 -7.09
CA GLY A 157 -5.46 -2.14 -6.15
C GLY A 157 -4.03 -1.63 -5.99
N ARG A 158 -3.57 -0.70 -6.84
CA ARG A 158 -2.22 -0.12 -6.76
C ARG A 158 -2.07 0.78 -5.53
N ILE A 159 -1.00 0.60 -4.76
CA ILE A 159 -0.64 1.52 -3.67
C ILE A 159 0.12 2.70 -4.26
N VAL A 160 -0.26 3.91 -3.84
CA VAL A 160 0.49 5.14 -4.11
C VAL A 160 0.77 5.88 -2.81
N TRP A 161 1.91 6.55 -2.72
CA TRP A 161 2.28 7.31 -1.53
C TRP A 161 3.09 8.55 -1.86
N LEU A 162 2.97 9.53 -0.97
CA LEU A 162 3.76 10.74 -0.96
C LEU A 162 4.62 10.75 0.30
N GLU A 163 5.92 10.99 0.13
CA GLU A 163 6.83 11.31 1.23
C GLU A 163 7.18 12.80 1.21
N HIS A 164 7.70 13.31 2.32
CA HIS A 164 8.29 14.65 2.38
C HIS A 164 9.34 14.85 1.28
N GLY A 165 10.09 13.80 0.94
CA GLY A 165 10.99 13.80 -0.20
C GLY A 165 12.18 14.76 -0.03
N GLY A 166 12.70 15.28 -1.13
CA GLY A 166 13.86 16.18 -1.16
C GLY A 166 13.91 16.96 -2.47
N ARG A 167 15.09 17.48 -2.86
CA ARG A 167 15.21 18.39 -4.03
C ARG A 167 14.66 17.82 -5.36
N TRP A 168 14.65 16.49 -5.50
CA TRP A 168 14.34 15.81 -6.75
C TRP A 168 12.97 15.13 -6.82
N ALA A 169 12.33 14.85 -5.68
CA ALA A 169 11.05 14.12 -5.65
C ALA A 169 10.32 14.32 -4.33
N GLY A 170 9.01 14.10 -4.31
CA GLY A 170 8.15 14.18 -3.13
C GLY A 170 7.72 15.61 -2.80
N LEU A 171 7.10 15.82 -1.64
CA LEU A 171 6.43 17.08 -1.31
C LEU A 171 7.37 18.30 -1.37
N ALA A 172 8.61 18.16 -0.89
CA ALA A 172 9.62 19.21 -0.96
C ALA A 172 9.91 19.64 -2.41
N HIS A 173 9.95 18.72 -3.37
CA HIS A 173 10.14 19.04 -4.79
C HIS A 173 8.88 19.66 -5.43
N ILE A 174 7.70 19.25 -4.97
CA ILE A 174 6.40 19.76 -5.43
C ILE A 174 6.24 21.23 -5.05
N LEU A 175 6.69 21.61 -3.86
CA LEU A 175 6.55 22.96 -3.31
C LEU A 175 7.82 23.83 -3.48
N ALA A 176 8.86 23.34 -4.15
CA ALA A 176 10.12 24.07 -4.30
C ALA A 176 10.01 25.27 -5.26
N GLY A 177 10.78 26.33 -4.98
CA GLY A 177 10.83 27.52 -5.82
C GLY A 177 9.47 28.22 -5.90
N THR A 178 9.10 28.67 -7.10
CA THR A 178 7.82 29.36 -7.36
C THR A 178 6.61 28.43 -7.40
N LYS A 179 6.79 27.11 -7.32
CA LYS A 179 5.70 26.15 -7.48
C LYS A 179 4.64 26.29 -6.40
N ARG A 180 5.03 26.66 -5.18
CA ARG A 180 4.08 26.93 -4.10
C ARG A 180 3.14 28.09 -4.46
N GLU A 181 3.69 29.20 -4.96
CA GLU A 181 2.92 30.36 -5.41
C GLU A 181 2.04 30.00 -6.63
N GLU A 182 2.53 29.13 -7.52
CA GLU A 182 1.72 28.60 -8.63
C GLU A 182 0.48 27.85 -8.11
N PHE A 183 0.63 27.01 -7.08
CA PHE A 183 -0.52 26.31 -6.47
C PHE A 183 -1.50 27.31 -5.85
N GLU A 184 -0.97 28.30 -5.12
CA GLU A 184 -1.77 29.34 -4.47
C GLU A 184 -2.54 30.19 -5.50
N SER A 185 -1.90 30.57 -6.61
CA SER A 185 -2.54 31.29 -7.72
C SER A 185 -3.64 30.48 -8.41
N CYS A 186 -3.54 29.16 -8.38
CA CYS A 186 -4.58 28.23 -8.85
C CYS A 186 -5.57 27.85 -7.74
N GLY A 187 -5.59 28.57 -6.61
CA GLY A 187 -6.56 28.42 -5.54
C GLY A 187 -6.30 27.26 -4.59
N THR A 188 -5.06 26.77 -4.49
CA THR A 188 -4.66 25.70 -3.56
C THR A 188 -3.54 26.19 -2.66
N ALA A 189 -3.80 26.38 -1.36
CA ALA A 189 -2.76 26.72 -0.40
C ALA A 189 -1.69 25.61 -0.36
N GLY A 190 -0.42 25.97 -0.17
CA GLY A 190 0.70 25.02 -0.17
C GLY A 190 0.51 23.83 0.78
N GLU A 191 -0.10 24.07 1.94
CA GLU A 191 -0.42 23.07 2.96
C GLU A 191 -1.52 22.10 2.51
N ARG A 192 -2.40 22.51 1.58
CA ARG A 192 -3.52 21.72 1.05
C ARG A 192 -3.12 20.89 -0.18
N VAL A 193 -1.89 21.05 -0.69
CA VAL A 193 -1.41 20.31 -1.86
C VAL A 193 -1.45 18.79 -1.67
N PRO A 194 -1.06 18.20 -0.51
CA PRO A 194 -1.23 16.76 -0.28
C PRO A 194 -2.69 16.29 -0.39
N ASP A 195 -3.64 17.06 0.14
CA ASP A 195 -5.06 16.73 0.09
C ASP A 195 -5.61 16.81 -1.33
N LEU A 196 -5.19 17.83 -2.10
CA LEU A 196 -5.53 17.94 -3.53
C LEU A 196 -5.01 16.73 -4.32
N ILE A 197 -3.76 16.32 -4.10
CA ILE A 197 -3.17 15.16 -4.78
C ILE A 197 -3.92 13.87 -4.40
N SER A 198 -4.20 13.67 -3.11
CA SER A 198 -4.95 12.50 -2.62
C SER A 198 -6.34 12.44 -3.24
N ALA A 199 -7.09 13.54 -3.19
CA ALA A 199 -8.43 13.63 -3.77
C ALA A 199 -8.43 13.41 -5.29
N ALA A 200 -7.46 14.00 -6.00
CA ALA A 200 -7.31 13.83 -7.44
C ALA A 200 -7.05 12.38 -7.84
N LEU A 201 -6.25 11.64 -7.06
CA LEU A 201 -5.96 10.23 -7.31
C LEU A 201 -7.09 9.28 -6.89
N ASP A 202 -7.89 9.64 -5.89
CA ASP A 202 -8.99 8.80 -5.40
C ASP A 202 -10.28 8.97 -6.23
N ARG A 203 -10.66 10.22 -6.51
CA ARG A 203 -11.96 10.56 -7.13
C ARG A 203 -11.85 11.56 -8.28
N GLY A 204 -10.64 12.00 -8.63
CA GLY A 204 -10.43 12.94 -9.73
C GLY A 204 -10.76 12.32 -11.08
N ARG A 205 -11.32 13.13 -11.97
CA ARG A 205 -11.57 12.78 -13.36
C ARG A 205 -10.34 13.09 -14.19
N LEU A 206 -9.84 12.12 -14.95
CA LEU A 206 -8.77 12.36 -15.93
C LEU A 206 -9.29 13.27 -17.06
N VAL A 207 -8.68 14.44 -17.25
CA VAL A 207 -9.13 15.47 -18.21
C VAL A 207 -8.16 15.70 -19.37
N GLY A 208 -6.96 15.14 -19.31
CA GLY A 208 -5.98 15.22 -20.38
C GLY A 208 -4.56 15.04 -19.89
N TYR A 209 -3.60 15.42 -20.73
CA TYR A 209 -2.18 15.16 -20.53
C TYR A 209 -1.32 16.37 -20.89
N ILE A 210 -0.20 16.55 -20.17
CA ILE A 210 0.81 17.57 -20.41
C ILE A 210 2.21 16.96 -20.58
N GLY A 211 3.13 17.72 -21.16
CA GLY A 211 4.54 17.31 -21.32
C GLY A 211 4.70 16.16 -22.31
N GLU A 212 5.31 15.06 -21.87
CA GLU A 212 5.34 13.82 -22.64
C GLU A 212 3.98 13.14 -22.52
N ASP A 213 3.66 12.52 -21.37
CA ASP A 213 2.39 11.83 -21.11
C ASP A 213 1.94 11.93 -19.64
N ARG A 214 2.11 13.10 -19.02
CA ARG A 214 1.71 13.28 -17.62
C ARG A 214 0.20 13.50 -17.48
N PRO A 215 -0.54 12.65 -16.75
CA PRO A 215 -1.98 12.79 -16.59
C PRO A 215 -2.35 14.01 -15.75
N VAL A 216 -3.43 14.68 -16.15
CA VAL A 216 -4.05 15.80 -15.45
C VAL A 216 -5.43 15.37 -14.96
N TYR A 217 -5.63 15.52 -13.66
CA TYR A 217 -6.89 15.21 -13.00
C TYR A 217 -7.61 16.50 -12.65
N GLU A 218 -8.92 16.50 -12.80
CA GLU A 218 -9.84 17.51 -12.31
C GLU A 218 -10.63 16.94 -11.14
N VAL A 219 -10.69 17.67 -10.03
CA VAL A 219 -11.39 17.23 -8.83
C VAL A 219 -12.04 18.43 -8.13
N GLU A 220 -13.24 18.21 -7.59
CA GLU A 220 -13.86 19.15 -6.67
C GLU A 220 -13.29 18.93 -5.26
N ILE A 221 -12.74 19.97 -4.67
CA ILE A 221 -12.21 19.98 -3.30
C ILE A 221 -12.52 21.33 -2.67
N ASP A 222 -12.95 21.32 -1.41
CA ASP A 222 -13.32 22.55 -0.66
C ASP A 222 -14.37 23.43 -1.38
N GLY A 223 -15.29 22.81 -2.13
CA GLY A 223 -16.38 23.49 -2.86
C GLY A 223 -15.97 24.02 -4.24
N ASP A 224 -14.75 23.70 -4.68
CA ASP A 224 -14.07 24.39 -5.75
C ASP A 224 -13.44 23.39 -6.72
N THR A 225 -13.56 23.63 -8.03
CA THR A 225 -12.91 22.76 -9.03
C THR A 225 -11.43 23.11 -9.14
N ARG A 226 -10.56 22.10 -9.05
CA ARG A 226 -9.10 22.22 -9.20
C ARG A 226 -8.59 21.21 -10.21
N ARG A 227 -7.52 21.58 -10.94
CA ARG A 227 -6.77 20.64 -11.78
C ARG A 227 -5.33 20.52 -11.32
N VAL A 228 -4.83 19.29 -11.36
CA VAL A 228 -3.46 18.97 -11.00
C VAL A 228 -2.89 17.90 -11.91
N ALA A 229 -1.71 18.16 -12.45
CA ALA A 229 -0.92 17.17 -13.18
C ALA A 229 -0.09 16.37 -12.18
N ILE A 230 -0.18 15.04 -12.17
CA ILE A 230 0.49 14.20 -11.16
C ILE A 230 1.42 13.20 -11.85
N THR A 231 2.66 13.11 -11.37
CA THR A 231 3.62 12.09 -11.81
C THR A 231 3.79 11.07 -10.69
N VAL A 232 3.43 9.83 -11.00
CA VAL A 232 3.61 8.67 -10.11
C VAL A 232 4.60 7.73 -10.79
N SER A 233 5.73 7.42 -10.15
CA SER A 233 6.68 6.44 -10.68
C SER A 233 6.10 5.03 -10.62
N ASP A 234 6.68 4.08 -11.35
CA ASP A 234 6.14 2.72 -11.52
C ASP A 234 5.89 1.99 -10.19
N ASN A 235 6.76 2.20 -9.22
CA ASN A 235 6.60 1.63 -7.87
C ASN A 235 5.43 2.21 -7.06
N GLY A 236 4.83 3.32 -7.47
CA GLY A 236 3.73 4.00 -6.77
C GLY A 236 4.14 5.30 -6.03
N TYR A 237 5.42 5.66 -6.04
CA TYR A 237 5.89 6.88 -5.39
C TYR A 237 5.48 8.14 -6.18
N ILE A 238 4.88 9.10 -5.49
CA ILE A 238 4.50 10.38 -6.09
C ILE A 238 5.73 11.28 -6.13
N VAL A 239 6.32 11.40 -7.32
CA VAL A 239 7.56 12.18 -7.53
C VAL A 239 7.27 13.67 -7.75
N GLY A 240 6.10 14.02 -8.29
CA GLY A 240 5.77 15.41 -8.58
C GLY A 240 4.28 15.68 -8.78
N ALA A 241 3.89 16.94 -8.59
CA ALA A 241 2.58 17.50 -8.88
C ALA A 241 2.75 18.95 -9.39
N HIS A 242 1.91 19.38 -10.34
CA HIS A 242 1.85 20.78 -10.78
C HIS A 242 0.39 21.21 -10.87
N PRO A 243 0.05 22.42 -10.40
CA PRO A 243 -1.29 22.96 -10.58
C PRO A 243 -1.52 23.24 -12.06
N MET A 244 -2.76 23.12 -12.49
CA MET A 244 -3.17 23.47 -13.85
C MET A 244 -4.37 24.42 -13.76
N SER A 245 -4.30 25.52 -14.49
CA SER A 245 -5.44 26.42 -14.63
C SER A 245 -6.56 25.73 -15.43
N LEU A 246 -7.81 26.08 -15.13
CA LEU A 246 -9.00 25.47 -15.76
C LEU A 246 -9.16 25.85 -17.23
N ASP A 247 -8.63 27.01 -17.64
CA ASP A 247 -8.61 27.50 -19.02
C ASP A 247 -7.51 26.86 -19.88
N LYS A 248 -6.55 26.16 -19.26
CA LYS A 248 -5.46 25.53 -20.00
C LYS A 248 -5.99 24.41 -20.90
N VAL A 249 -5.71 24.53 -22.20
CA VAL A 249 -5.97 23.47 -23.18
C VAL A 249 -5.04 22.28 -22.91
N LEU A 250 -5.63 21.11 -22.73
CA LEU A 250 -4.94 19.84 -22.46
C LEU A 250 -4.97 18.94 -23.69
N ARG A 251 -3.91 18.14 -23.88
CA ARG A 251 -3.89 17.17 -24.96
C ARG A 251 -4.66 15.90 -24.55
N PRO A 252 -5.36 15.23 -25.47
CA PRO A 252 -5.89 13.89 -25.23
C PRO A 252 -4.73 12.87 -25.09
N HIS A 253 -5.02 11.69 -24.53
CA HIS A 253 -4.03 10.61 -24.43
C HIS A 253 -3.54 10.19 -25.81
N LYS A 254 -2.23 9.93 -25.96
CA LYS A 254 -1.64 9.53 -27.25
C LYS A 254 -2.16 8.19 -27.78
N GLU A 255 -2.68 7.30 -26.94
CA GLU A 255 -3.24 6.00 -27.38
C GLU A 255 -4.77 5.99 -27.44
N ARG A 256 -5.33 6.77 -28.37
CA ARG A 256 -6.66 6.49 -28.98
C ARG A 256 -6.78 7.08 -30.40
N ASN A 257 -5.65 7.28 -31.07
CA ASN A 257 -5.55 7.75 -32.44
C ASN A 257 -4.73 6.78 -33.31
N GLU A 258 -4.82 5.47 -33.04
CA GLU A 258 -4.38 4.45 -33.98
C GLU A 258 -5.58 3.58 -34.35
N ARG A 259 -5.88 3.65 -35.64
CA ARG A 259 -6.88 2.88 -36.39
C ARG A 259 -6.37 1.47 -36.63
#